data_AF-A0A506UM41-F1
#
_entry.id   AF-A0A506UM41-F1
#
_cell.length_a   1.000
_cell.length_b   1.000
_cell.length_c   1.000
_cell.angle_alpha   90.00
_cell.angle_beta   90.00
_cell.angle_gamma   90.00
#
_symmetry.space_group_name_H-M   'P 1'
#
loop_
_entity.id
_entity.type
_entity.pdbx_description
1 polymer ?
#
loop_
_entity_poly.entity_id
_entity_poly.type
_entity_poly.pdbx_seq_one_letter_code
_entity_poly.pdbx_strand_id
1 'polypeptide(L)'
;MAVVNFWLTGDESSPERACLARKAQAHYGINLRPAQVTDAPALERTALAFDAQRTLPEQFRQFIRALVRTTGVEQGNAYLSYAMLRQIVLDQEKRLQDILGNTVIETGPDFTARLKQVVEKADRGSLPKATVPVQKLAQALLQQTRDGTLSSEQYLAFTRLGEDLMSAMKSYDPDIAHFSRALKDMLDDTLETTLHRNGKEEALASFRKVRQQEKNLLVLRELARLRNNYSMFAPYKLDEVLLDVYGDRIDQASDDIKDLAEIGTTFLQGTPRSGESFLIPLFNSLAWMAVALGHRLVTYCRTALKPGSERKR
;
A
#
# COMPACT_ATOMS: atom_id res chain seq x y z
N MET A 1 22.38 -32.15 46.55
CA MET A 1 22.08 -32.52 45.15
C MET A 1 21.01 -31.57 44.65
N ALA A 2 21.40 -30.58 43.83
CA ALA A 2 20.47 -29.65 43.21
C ALA A 2 20.03 -30.21 41.87
N VAL A 3 18.73 -30.46 41.72
CA VAL A 3 18.14 -30.84 40.43
C VAL A 3 18.04 -29.57 39.59
N VAL A 4 18.96 -29.42 38.65
CA VAL A 4 18.89 -28.42 37.59
C VAL A 4 17.79 -28.90 36.63
N ASN A 5 16.60 -28.29 36.72
CA ASN A 5 15.59 -28.42 35.68
C ASN A 5 16.10 -27.67 34.43
N PHE A 6 16.72 -28.44 33.55
CA PHE A 6 17.12 -28.03 32.21
C PHE A 6 15.85 -27.75 31.40
N TRP A 7 15.63 -26.48 31.04
CA TRP A 7 14.56 -26.07 30.12
C TRP A 7 14.84 -26.64 28.72
N LEU A 8 14.33 -27.85 28.47
CA LEU A 8 14.17 -28.43 27.14
C LEU A 8 12.79 -28.02 26.60
N THR A 9 12.65 -26.76 26.22
CA THR A 9 11.63 -26.32 25.24
C THR A 9 12.37 -25.56 24.17
N GLY A 10 12.79 -26.30 23.14
CA GLY A 10 13.50 -25.78 21.97
C GLY A 10 12.60 -24.87 21.14
N ASP A 11 12.55 -23.61 21.53
CA ASP A 11 12.08 -22.51 20.71
C ASP A 11 13.34 -21.80 20.17
N GLU A 12 14.09 -22.48 19.29
CA GLU A 12 15.15 -21.84 18.50
C GLU A 12 14.51 -20.96 17.41
N SER A 13 13.70 -19.98 17.83
CA SER A 13 13.36 -18.86 16.96
C SER A 13 14.58 -17.94 16.92
N SER A 14 15.08 -17.60 15.73
CA SER A 14 16.21 -16.68 15.61
C SER A 14 15.87 -15.34 16.32
N PRO A 15 16.85 -14.67 16.97
CA PRO A 15 16.61 -13.39 17.65
C PRO A 15 15.94 -12.34 16.75
N GLU A 16 16.23 -12.39 15.45
CA GLU A 16 15.64 -11.54 14.41
C GLU A 16 14.13 -11.79 14.25
N ARG A 17 13.69 -13.06 14.20
CA ARG A 17 12.26 -13.39 14.14
C ARG A 17 11.51 -12.99 15.40
N ALA A 18 12.12 -13.18 16.57
CA ALA A 18 11.53 -12.72 17.83
C ALA A 18 11.39 -11.18 17.89
N CYS A 19 12.32 -10.45 17.25
CA CYS A 19 12.20 -9.00 17.06
C CYS A 19 11.03 -8.65 16.12
N LEU A 20 10.94 -9.32 14.97
CA LEU A 20 9.91 -9.06 13.96
C LEU A 20 8.50 -9.38 14.48
N ALA A 21 8.32 -10.48 15.22
CA ALA A 21 7.04 -10.82 15.85
C ALA A 21 6.61 -9.77 16.89
N ARG A 22 7.55 -9.28 17.71
CA ARG A 22 7.28 -8.19 18.66
C ARG A 22 6.91 -6.90 17.94
N LYS A 23 7.61 -6.57 16.84
CA LYS A 23 7.29 -5.43 15.99
C LYS A 23 5.88 -5.55 15.41
N ALA A 24 5.52 -6.73 14.89
CA ALA A 24 4.18 -7.01 14.37
C ALA A 24 3.06 -6.80 15.40
N GLN A 25 3.28 -7.24 16.64
CA GLN A 25 2.33 -7.01 17.73
C GLN A 25 2.24 -5.54 18.13
N ALA A 26 3.39 -4.91 18.42
CA ALA A 26 3.45 -3.58 19.01
C ALA A 26 3.09 -2.45 18.01
N HIS A 27 3.56 -2.54 16.77
CA HIS A 27 3.38 -1.49 15.77
C HIS A 27 2.17 -1.75 14.86
N TYR A 28 1.95 -3.02 14.47
CA TYR A 28 0.92 -3.36 13.49
C TYR A 28 -0.34 -3.99 14.10
N GLY A 29 -0.31 -4.37 15.39
CA GLY A 29 -1.43 -5.02 16.06
C GLY A 29 -1.73 -6.42 15.52
N ILE A 30 -0.73 -7.08 14.93
CA ILE A 30 -0.84 -8.45 14.41
C ILE A 30 -0.35 -9.40 15.49
N ASN A 31 -1.25 -10.25 15.97
CA ASN A 31 -0.97 -11.18 17.06
C ASN A 31 -0.15 -12.38 16.54
N LEU A 32 1.15 -12.18 16.33
CA LEU A 32 2.11 -13.22 15.93
C LEU A 32 2.95 -13.66 17.13
N ARG A 33 3.25 -14.95 17.24
CA ARG A 33 4.15 -15.49 18.28
C ARG A 33 5.46 -15.94 17.64
N PRO A 34 6.63 -15.76 18.29
CA PRO A 34 7.90 -16.25 17.76
C PRO A 34 7.86 -17.76 17.41
N ALA A 35 7.23 -18.56 18.27
CA ALA A 35 7.07 -20.00 18.10
C ALA A 35 6.20 -20.44 16.88
N GLN A 36 5.56 -19.51 16.16
CA GLN A 36 4.77 -19.85 14.97
C GLN A 36 5.63 -20.21 13.75
N VAL A 37 6.93 -19.92 13.79
CA VAL A 37 7.87 -20.18 12.69
C VAL A 37 9.09 -20.87 13.27
N THR A 38 9.04 -22.20 13.30
CA THR A 38 10.16 -23.03 13.76
C THR A 38 10.99 -23.48 12.57
N ASP A 39 12.33 -23.43 12.69
CA ASP A 39 13.24 -23.97 11.69
C ASP A 39 13.31 -25.51 11.69
N ALA A 40 12.58 -26.15 12.63
CA ALA A 40 12.48 -27.59 12.75
C ALA A 40 11.20 -28.11 12.06
N PRO A 41 11.30 -28.80 10.90
CA PRO A 41 10.14 -29.30 10.15
C PRO A 41 9.23 -30.26 10.95
N ALA A 42 9.77 -30.88 12.01
CA ALA A 42 9.05 -31.80 12.89
C ALA A 42 8.16 -31.08 13.92
N LEU A 43 8.56 -29.90 14.39
CA LEU A 43 7.81 -29.09 15.36
C LEU A 43 6.77 -28.21 14.67
N GLU A 44 7.03 -27.82 13.42
CA GLU A 44 6.09 -27.08 12.57
C GLU A 44 4.76 -27.83 12.44
N ARG A 45 4.83 -29.17 12.30
CA ARG A 45 3.65 -30.05 12.20
C ARG A 45 2.82 -30.14 13.48
N THR A 46 3.40 -29.93 14.66
CA THR A 46 2.69 -30.04 15.95
C THR A 46 2.18 -28.69 16.45
N ALA A 47 2.94 -27.61 16.25
CA ALA A 47 2.51 -26.24 16.57
C ALA A 47 1.38 -25.74 15.67
N LEU A 48 1.38 -26.10 14.37
CA LEU A 48 0.32 -25.75 13.43
C LEU A 48 -0.98 -26.56 13.62
N ALA A 49 -0.93 -27.73 14.25
CA ALA A 49 -2.08 -28.64 14.31
C ALA A 49 -3.15 -28.23 15.35
N PHE A 50 -2.78 -27.53 16.44
CA PHE A 50 -3.71 -27.23 17.54
C PHE A 50 -4.17 -25.76 17.63
N ASP A 51 -3.36 -24.78 17.22
CA ASP A 51 -3.68 -23.33 17.36
C ASP A 51 -3.91 -22.62 16.00
N ALA A 52 -3.27 -23.08 14.92
CA ALA A 52 -3.26 -22.37 13.64
C ALA A 52 -4.60 -22.36 12.88
N GLN A 53 -5.50 -23.32 13.15
CA GLN A 53 -6.83 -23.35 12.51
C GLN A 53 -7.77 -22.23 12.98
N ARG A 54 -7.54 -21.63 14.17
CA ARG A 54 -8.36 -20.53 14.70
C ARG A 54 -7.71 -19.16 14.60
N THR A 55 -6.38 -19.07 14.73
CA THR A 55 -5.69 -17.77 14.76
C THR A 55 -5.35 -17.22 13.37
N LEU A 56 -5.11 -18.08 12.38
CA LEU A 56 -4.64 -17.66 11.05
C LEU A 56 -5.65 -16.72 10.34
N PRO A 57 -6.97 -16.97 10.32
CA PRO A 57 -7.92 -16.03 9.71
C PRO A 57 -7.97 -14.67 10.42
N GLU A 58 -7.75 -14.64 11.74
CA GLU A 58 -7.68 -13.39 12.49
C GLU A 58 -6.39 -12.64 12.21
N GLN A 59 -5.25 -13.33 12.17
CA GLN A 59 -3.94 -12.76 11.82
C GLN A 59 -3.95 -12.19 10.40
N PHE A 60 -4.59 -12.87 9.43
CA PHE A 60 -4.79 -12.34 8.08
C PHE A 60 -5.63 -11.05 8.08
N ARG A 61 -6.71 -10.99 8.87
CA ARG A 61 -7.52 -9.78 9.01
C ARG A 61 -6.76 -8.66 9.72
N GLN A 62 -5.92 -8.98 10.70
CA GLN A 62 -5.02 -8.02 11.36
C GLN A 62 -3.97 -7.48 10.38
N PHE A 63 -3.38 -8.36 9.56
CA PHE A 63 -2.43 -8.00 8.52
C PHE A 63 -3.05 -7.04 7.49
N ILE A 64 -4.22 -7.37 6.95
CA ILE A 64 -4.92 -6.50 6.00
C ILE A 64 -5.25 -5.15 6.65
N ARG A 65 -5.71 -5.14 7.90
CA ARG A 65 -5.96 -3.89 8.64
C ARG A 65 -4.69 -3.06 8.81
N ALA A 66 -3.57 -3.69 9.16
CA ALA A 66 -2.28 -3.02 9.28
C ALA A 66 -1.84 -2.41 7.94
N LEU A 67 -1.95 -3.18 6.86
CA LEU A 67 -1.64 -2.73 5.51
C LEU A 67 -2.49 -1.53 5.08
N VAL A 68 -3.80 -1.54 5.36
CA VAL A 68 -4.68 -0.40 5.05
C VAL A 68 -4.38 0.82 5.92
N ARG A 69 -4.00 0.63 7.20
CA ARG A 69 -3.61 1.75 8.06
C ARG A 69 -2.39 2.51 7.52
N THR A 70 -1.51 1.85 6.77
CA THR A 70 -0.35 2.52 6.13
C THR A 70 -0.77 3.60 5.12
N THR A 71 -2.01 3.62 4.65
CA THR A 71 -2.54 4.69 3.78
C THR A 71 -3.25 5.81 4.54
N GLY A 72 -3.26 5.77 5.87
CA GLY A 72 -3.85 6.79 6.73
C GLY A 72 -5.34 6.61 7.06
N VAL A 73 -5.92 5.45 6.75
CA VAL A 73 -7.31 5.12 7.12
C VAL A 73 -7.34 4.44 8.47
N GLU A 74 -8.05 5.04 9.42
CA GLU A 74 -8.14 4.53 10.80
C GLU A 74 -9.32 3.56 11.04
N GLN A 75 -10.29 3.48 10.12
CA GLN A 75 -11.57 2.83 10.38
C GLN A 75 -11.49 1.30 10.58
N GLY A 76 -12.19 0.83 11.62
CA GLY A 76 -12.34 -0.58 11.99
C GLY A 76 -13.20 -1.34 10.98
N ASN A 77 -12.70 -2.49 10.53
CA ASN A 77 -13.23 -3.36 9.46
C ASN A 77 -12.88 -2.91 8.03
N ALA A 78 -11.74 -2.25 7.84
CA ALA A 78 -11.24 -1.94 6.52
C ALA A 78 -10.91 -3.23 5.73
N TYR A 79 -11.70 -3.49 4.69
CA TYR A 79 -11.37 -4.48 3.65
C TYR A 79 -10.78 -3.74 2.45
N LEU A 80 -9.73 -4.31 1.86
CA LEU A 80 -9.18 -3.81 0.61
C LEU A 80 -10.23 -3.93 -0.52
N SER A 81 -10.87 -2.81 -0.84
CA SER A 81 -11.90 -2.69 -1.88
C SER A 81 -11.63 -1.49 -2.77
N TYR A 82 -12.07 -1.54 -4.03
CA TYR A 82 -11.94 -0.42 -4.97
C TYR A 82 -12.59 0.86 -4.44
N ALA A 83 -13.74 0.76 -3.78
CA ALA A 83 -14.43 1.92 -3.18
C ALA A 83 -13.59 2.56 -2.07
N MET A 84 -13.00 1.75 -1.19
CA MET A 84 -12.10 2.25 -0.14
C MET A 84 -10.84 2.88 -0.74
N LEU A 85 -10.20 2.23 -1.72
CA LEU A 85 -9.02 2.78 -2.38
C LEU A 85 -9.34 4.11 -3.07
N ARG A 86 -10.52 4.25 -3.69
CA ARG A 86 -10.96 5.52 -4.25
C ARG A 86 -11.15 6.59 -3.18
N GLN A 87 -11.74 6.24 -2.03
CA GLN A 87 -11.91 7.19 -0.92
C GLN A 87 -10.56 7.67 -0.39
N ILE A 88 -9.59 6.76 -0.22
CA ILE A 88 -8.22 7.11 0.22
C ILE A 88 -7.60 8.16 -0.70
N VAL A 89 -7.75 7.99 -2.01
CA VAL A 89 -7.23 8.96 -2.99
C VAL A 89 -7.85 10.33 -2.79
N LEU A 90 -9.18 10.39 -2.69
CA LEU A 90 -9.90 11.65 -2.54
C LEU A 90 -9.50 12.35 -1.24
N ASP A 91 -9.31 11.60 -0.16
CA ASP A 91 -8.85 12.15 1.12
C ASP A 91 -7.40 12.66 1.03
N GLN A 92 -6.52 11.95 0.31
CA GLN A 92 -5.14 12.40 0.05
C GLN A 92 -5.10 13.65 -0.84
N GLU A 93 -5.89 13.69 -1.91
CA GLU A 93 -6.01 14.85 -2.80
C GLU A 93 -6.52 16.08 -2.04
N LYS A 94 -7.51 15.91 -1.17
CA LYS A 94 -8.01 16.99 -0.32
C LYS A 94 -6.92 17.52 0.61
N ARG A 95 -6.18 16.64 1.30
CA ARG A 95 -5.05 17.07 2.16
C ARG A 95 -3.97 17.79 1.38
N LEU A 96 -3.69 17.34 0.15
CA LEU A 96 -2.71 17.97 -0.73
C LEU A 96 -3.20 19.36 -1.19
N GLN A 97 -4.48 19.50 -1.52
CA GLN A 97 -5.10 20.80 -1.79
C GLN A 97 -4.99 21.75 -0.59
N ASP A 98 -5.25 21.28 0.62
CA ASP A 98 -5.12 22.08 1.84
C ASP A 98 -3.67 22.57 2.05
N ILE A 99 -2.68 21.71 1.81
CA ILE A 99 -1.24 22.07 1.85
C ILE A 99 -0.89 23.12 0.78
N LEU A 100 -1.45 22.96 -0.42
CA LEU A 100 -1.15 23.79 -1.57
C LEU A 100 -1.91 25.12 -1.58
N GLY A 101 -3.06 25.23 -0.91
CA GLY A 101 -3.95 26.39 -0.97
C GLY A 101 -3.28 27.74 -0.64
N ASN A 102 -2.14 27.74 0.04
CA ASN A 102 -1.37 28.93 0.39
C ASN A 102 0.10 28.85 -0.03
N THR A 103 0.47 28.00 -0.99
CA THR A 103 1.87 27.71 -1.33
C THR A 103 2.14 27.99 -2.81
N VAL A 104 2.95 29.01 -3.08
CA VAL A 104 3.60 29.17 -4.38
C VAL A 104 4.81 28.25 -4.39
N ILE A 105 4.93 27.37 -5.39
CA ILE A 105 6.03 26.41 -5.49
C ILE A 105 7.18 27.07 -6.25
N GLU A 106 8.35 27.12 -5.64
CA GLU A 106 9.55 27.70 -6.25
C GLU A 106 10.35 26.57 -6.89
N THR A 107 10.51 26.61 -8.21
CA THR A 107 11.20 25.52 -8.92
C THR A 107 12.71 25.56 -8.69
N GLY A 108 13.28 26.75 -8.51
CA GLY A 108 14.70 26.93 -8.28
C GLY A 108 15.57 26.61 -9.53
N PRO A 109 16.88 26.84 -9.45
CA PRO A 109 17.77 26.78 -10.62
C PRO A 109 17.95 25.35 -11.17
N ASP A 110 17.85 24.32 -10.33
CA ASP A 110 18.15 22.93 -10.71
C ASP A 110 16.96 22.20 -11.34
N PHE A 111 15.74 22.75 -11.26
CA PHE A 111 14.53 22.09 -11.75
C PHE A 111 14.60 21.78 -13.25
N THR A 112 14.96 22.78 -14.05
CA THR A 112 15.10 22.60 -15.51
C THR A 112 16.16 21.58 -15.86
N ALA A 113 17.28 21.53 -15.12
CA ALA A 113 18.35 20.57 -15.34
C ALA A 113 17.90 19.14 -15.02
N ARG A 114 17.21 18.94 -13.87
CA ARG A 114 16.62 17.64 -13.49
C ARG A 114 15.59 17.17 -14.51
N LEU A 115 14.72 18.08 -14.97
CA LEU A 115 13.68 17.77 -15.96
C LEU A 115 14.29 17.33 -17.30
N LYS A 116 15.32 18.04 -17.78
CA LYS A 116 16.09 17.62 -18.97
C LYS A 116 16.74 16.26 -18.77
N GLN A 117 17.31 15.98 -17.61
CA GLN A 117 17.93 14.70 -17.31
C GLN A 117 16.92 13.54 -17.36
N VAL A 118 15.68 13.74 -16.89
CA VAL A 118 14.61 12.73 -16.98
C VAL A 118 14.28 12.45 -18.44
N VAL A 119 14.13 13.48 -19.26
CA VAL A 119 13.86 13.35 -20.71
C VAL A 119 15.00 12.66 -21.44
N GLU A 120 16.25 13.09 -21.22
CA GLU A 120 17.42 12.48 -21.87
C GLU A 120 17.59 11.00 -21.50
N LYS A 121 17.29 10.62 -20.25
CA LYS A 121 17.28 9.21 -19.84
C LYS A 121 16.14 8.44 -20.50
N ALA A 122 14.97 9.05 -20.66
CA ALA A 122 13.85 8.46 -21.38
C ALA A 122 14.16 8.23 -22.87
N ASP A 123 14.91 9.14 -23.49
CA ASP A 123 15.31 9.04 -24.91
C ASP A 123 16.36 7.95 -25.15
N ARG A 124 17.20 7.68 -24.14
CA ARG A 124 18.21 6.61 -24.18
C ARG A 124 17.68 5.24 -23.75
N GLY A 125 16.41 5.14 -23.39
CA GLY A 125 15.77 3.90 -22.97
C GLY A 125 15.63 2.88 -24.11
N SER A 126 15.18 1.67 -23.76
CA SER A 126 15.01 0.53 -24.68
C SER A 126 14.13 0.83 -25.89
N LEU A 127 13.19 1.76 -25.76
CA LEU A 127 12.23 2.12 -26.81
C LEU A 127 12.06 3.65 -26.95
N PRO A 128 12.94 4.35 -27.71
CA PRO A 128 12.92 5.81 -27.81
C PRO A 128 11.62 6.43 -28.33
N LYS A 129 10.82 5.67 -29.11
CA LYS A 129 9.49 6.13 -29.58
C LYS A 129 8.39 5.94 -28.54
N ALA A 130 8.57 5.06 -27.56
CA ALA A 130 7.58 4.80 -26.51
C ALA A 130 7.53 5.92 -25.47
N THR A 131 8.57 6.75 -25.36
CA THR A 131 8.68 7.79 -24.33
C THR A 131 8.16 9.16 -24.76
N VAL A 132 7.58 9.29 -25.98
CA VAL A 132 6.94 10.52 -26.46
C VAL A 132 5.91 11.11 -25.48
N PRO A 133 5.04 10.32 -24.79
CA PRO A 133 4.15 10.87 -23.77
C PRO A 133 4.90 11.56 -22.62
N VAL A 134 6.02 10.99 -22.19
CA VAL A 134 6.88 11.56 -21.13
C VAL A 134 7.52 12.87 -21.59
N GLN A 135 8.01 12.93 -22.83
CA GLN A 135 8.55 14.17 -23.41
C GLN A 135 7.50 15.29 -23.43
N LYS A 136 6.26 14.97 -23.84
CA LYS A 136 5.15 15.94 -23.86
C LYS A 136 4.83 16.45 -22.46
N LEU A 137 4.77 15.57 -21.47
CA LEU A 137 4.57 15.93 -20.07
C LEU A 137 5.69 16.84 -19.56
N ALA A 138 6.95 16.49 -19.83
CA ALA A 138 8.09 17.31 -19.44
C ALA A 138 8.10 18.67 -20.12
N GLN A 139 7.73 18.74 -21.39
CA GLN A 139 7.62 20.00 -22.12
C GLN A 139 6.48 20.88 -21.57
N ALA A 140 5.33 20.28 -21.24
CA ALA A 140 4.23 20.99 -20.59
C ALA A 140 4.66 21.56 -19.23
N LEU A 141 5.40 20.79 -18.42
CA LEU A 141 5.98 21.25 -17.16
C LEU A 141 6.96 22.41 -17.36
N LEU A 142 7.85 22.33 -18.35
CA LEU A 142 8.77 23.45 -18.68
C LEU A 142 8.03 24.71 -19.10
N GLN A 143 6.93 24.58 -19.84
CA GLN A 143 6.14 25.73 -20.28
C GLN A 143 5.42 26.42 -19.12
N GLN A 144 4.90 25.64 -18.15
CA GLN A 144 4.21 26.19 -16.99
C GLN A 144 5.16 26.77 -15.92
N THR A 145 6.44 26.42 -15.96
CA THR A 145 7.46 26.83 -14.98
C THR A 145 8.43 27.89 -15.50
N ARG A 146 8.11 28.56 -16.62
CA ARG A 146 8.98 29.57 -17.25
C ARG A 146 9.38 30.71 -16.32
N ASP A 147 8.48 31.08 -15.40
CA ASP A 147 8.70 32.19 -14.48
C ASP A 147 9.43 31.74 -13.20
N GLY A 148 9.92 30.49 -13.14
CA GLY A 148 10.61 29.95 -11.97
C GLY A 148 9.70 29.55 -10.82
N THR A 149 8.38 29.60 -11.04
CA THR A 149 7.36 29.22 -10.05
C THR A 149 6.30 28.33 -10.68
N LEU A 150 5.63 27.53 -9.86
CA LEU A 150 4.48 26.73 -10.22
C LEU A 150 3.35 27.05 -9.23
N SER A 151 2.16 27.35 -9.76
CA SER A 151 0.97 27.55 -8.92
C SER A 151 0.46 26.21 -8.40
N SER A 152 -0.31 26.27 -7.31
CA SER A 152 -1.01 25.12 -6.73
C SER A 152 -1.90 24.40 -7.75
N GLU A 153 -2.62 25.18 -8.57
CA GLU A 153 -3.49 24.65 -9.62
C GLU A 153 -2.69 23.93 -10.70
N GLN A 154 -1.57 24.51 -11.12
CA GLN A 154 -0.68 23.90 -12.10
C GLN A 154 -0.08 22.59 -11.58
N TYR A 155 0.36 22.58 -10.32
CA TYR A 155 0.84 21.35 -9.68
C TYR A 155 -0.22 20.25 -9.64
N LEU A 156 -1.44 20.60 -9.24
CA LEU A 156 -2.57 19.66 -9.17
C LEU A 156 -3.01 19.19 -10.56
N ALA A 157 -2.89 20.03 -11.59
CA ALA A 157 -3.20 19.66 -12.97
C ALA A 157 -2.30 18.53 -13.50
N PHE A 158 -1.13 18.30 -12.92
CA PHE A 158 -0.31 17.12 -13.22
C PHE A 158 -0.55 15.98 -12.23
N THR A 159 -0.69 16.28 -10.94
CA THR A 159 -0.63 15.26 -9.88
C THR A 159 -1.99 14.68 -9.47
N ARG A 160 -3.10 15.26 -9.92
CA ARG A 160 -4.46 14.77 -9.62
C ARG A 160 -4.77 13.45 -10.34
N LEU A 161 -5.59 12.61 -9.72
CA LEU A 161 -6.05 11.36 -10.32
C LEU A 161 -6.81 11.63 -11.64
N GLY A 162 -6.40 10.93 -12.70
CA GLY A 162 -7.04 11.02 -14.01
C GLY A 162 -6.35 12.01 -14.95
N GLU A 163 -5.43 12.82 -14.44
CA GLU A 163 -4.58 13.68 -15.27
C GLU A 163 -3.49 12.87 -15.98
N ASP A 164 -2.91 13.49 -17.02
CA ASP A 164 -1.99 12.82 -17.94
C ASP A 164 -0.80 12.17 -17.24
N LEU A 165 -0.19 12.83 -16.26
CA LEU A 165 0.96 12.28 -15.52
C LEU A 165 0.56 11.08 -14.66
N MET A 166 -0.54 11.17 -13.92
CA MET A 166 -1.05 10.05 -13.10
C MET A 166 -1.56 8.88 -13.95
N SER A 167 -2.06 9.17 -15.16
CA SER A 167 -2.43 8.17 -16.15
C SER A 167 -1.19 7.46 -16.70
N ALA A 168 -0.16 8.22 -17.09
CA ALA A 168 1.09 7.69 -17.61
C ALA A 168 1.85 6.82 -16.59
N MET A 169 1.77 7.15 -15.28
CA MET A 169 2.31 6.31 -14.20
C MET A 169 1.67 4.92 -14.11
N LYS A 170 0.47 4.73 -14.67
CA LYS A 170 -0.26 3.45 -14.74
C LYS A 170 -0.13 2.77 -16.11
N SER A 171 0.72 3.29 -16.99
CA SER A 171 0.97 2.68 -18.29
C SER A 171 1.45 1.23 -18.11
N TYR A 172 1.02 0.35 -19.02
CA TYR A 172 1.55 -1.00 -19.13
C TYR A 172 2.99 -1.02 -19.66
N ASP A 173 3.41 0.08 -20.29
CA ASP A 173 4.80 0.27 -20.69
C ASP A 173 5.64 0.66 -19.45
N PRO A 174 6.63 -0.16 -19.05
CA PRO A 174 7.42 0.07 -17.86
C PRO A 174 8.29 1.33 -17.96
N ASP A 175 8.76 1.71 -19.16
CA ASP A 175 9.57 2.91 -19.36
C ASP A 175 8.70 4.16 -19.15
N ILE A 176 7.50 4.20 -19.74
CA ILE A 176 6.56 5.31 -19.52
C ILE A 176 6.21 5.45 -18.05
N ALA A 177 5.86 4.34 -17.38
CA ALA A 177 5.50 4.36 -15.97
C ALA A 177 6.69 4.82 -15.09
N HIS A 178 7.89 4.33 -15.39
CA HIS A 178 9.12 4.68 -14.68
C HIS A 178 9.41 6.18 -14.77
N PHE A 179 9.50 6.73 -15.99
CA PHE A 179 9.86 8.14 -16.16
C PHE A 179 8.74 9.09 -15.71
N SER A 180 7.47 8.68 -15.81
CA SER A 180 6.36 9.46 -15.25
C SER A 180 6.44 9.53 -13.72
N ARG A 181 6.81 8.45 -13.04
CA ARG A 181 7.08 8.48 -11.59
C ARG A 181 8.25 9.42 -11.27
N ALA A 182 9.33 9.38 -12.06
CA ALA A 182 10.46 10.27 -11.87
C ALA A 182 10.10 11.76 -12.03
N LEU A 183 9.21 12.09 -12.99
CA LEU A 183 8.66 13.45 -13.13
C LEU A 183 7.84 13.86 -11.91
N LYS A 184 6.98 12.97 -11.40
CA LYS A 184 6.21 13.23 -10.19
C LYS A 184 7.11 13.42 -8.97
N ASP A 185 8.07 12.53 -8.74
CA ASP A 185 9.01 12.62 -7.63
C ASP A 185 9.79 13.95 -7.68
N MET A 186 10.20 14.38 -8.87
CA MET A 186 10.85 15.68 -9.05
C MET A 186 9.92 16.85 -8.63
N LEU A 187 8.64 16.81 -9.00
CA LEU A 187 7.65 17.82 -8.59
C LEU A 187 7.43 17.80 -7.08
N ASP A 188 7.25 16.60 -6.51
CA ASP A 188 7.07 16.40 -5.07
C ASP A 188 8.29 16.93 -4.29
N ASP A 189 9.52 16.63 -4.74
CA ASP A 189 10.76 17.13 -4.12
C ASP A 189 10.88 18.67 -4.20
N THR A 190 10.38 19.26 -5.29
CA THR A 190 10.38 20.71 -5.50
C THR A 190 9.42 21.39 -4.53
N LEU A 191 8.21 20.85 -4.37
CA LEU A 191 7.26 21.28 -3.36
C LEU A 191 7.83 21.10 -1.96
N GLU A 192 8.46 19.96 -1.67
CA GLU A 192 9.10 19.69 -0.37
C GLU A 192 10.17 20.74 -0.03
N THR A 193 11.06 21.01 -0.99
CA THR A 193 12.11 22.03 -0.87
C THR A 193 11.52 23.41 -0.63
N THR A 194 10.44 23.76 -1.34
CA THR A 194 9.75 25.04 -1.17
C THR A 194 9.12 25.16 0.21
N LEU A 195 8.42 24.14 0.68
CA LEU A 195 7.80 24.12 2.01
C LEU A 195 8.85 24.29 3.10
N HIS A 196 10.00 23.60 2.96
CA HIS A 196 11.10 23.72 3.91
C HIS A 196 11.73 25.12 3.90
N ARG A 197 12.07 25.67 2.72
CA ARG A 197 12.64 27.03 2.60
C ARG A 197 11.72 28.12 3.17
N ASN A 198 10.41 27.93 3.01
CA ASN A 198 9.40 28.86 3.51
C ASN A 198 9.06 28.64 4.99
N GLY A 199 9.75 27.74 5.70
CA GLY A 199 9.56 27.47 7.13
C GLY A 199 8.20 26.85 7.46
N LYS A 200 7.53 26.20 6.50
CA LYS A 200 6.20 25.59 6.68
C LYS A 200 6.30 24.16 7.19
N GLU A 201 6.91 23.97 8.36
CA GLU A 201 7.25 22.65 8.91
C GLU A 201 6.03 21.71 9.11
N GLU A 202 4.88 22.24 9.53
CA GLU A 202 3.65 21.43 9.69
C GLU A 202 3.10 20.94 8.34
N ALA A 203 3.10 21.82 7.33
CA ALA A 203 2.68 21.49 5.98
C ALA A 203 3.66 20.49 5.34
N LEU A 204 4.97 20.66 5.58
CA LEU A 204 6.02 19.74 5.16
C LEU A 204 5.83 18.33 5.76
N ALA A 205 5.58 18.24 7.07
CA ALA A 205 5.32 16.97 7.73
C ALA A 205 4.05 16.30 7.18
N SER A 206 2.99 17.07 6.98
CA SER A 206 1.74 16.59 6.36
C SER A 206 1.96 16.13 4.92
N PHE A 207 2.75 16.86 4.14
CA PHE A 207 3.10 16.51 2.77
C PHE A 207 3.89 15.21 2.69
N ARG A 208 4.95 15.06 3.50
CA ARG A 208 5.74 13.82 3.59
C ARG A 208 4.88 12.61 3.95
N LYS A 209 3.94 12.80 4.90
CA LYS A 209 2.98 11.76 5.27
C LYS A 209 2.06 11.38 4.11
N VAL A 210 1.52 12.36 3.37
CA VAL A 210 0.70 12.09 2.17
C VAL A 210 1.51 11.36 1.10
N ARG A 211 2.76 11.77 0.83
CA ARG A 211 3.66 11.12 -0.13
C ARG A 211 3.94 9.67 0.24
N GLN A 212 4.19 9.39 1.52
CA GLN A 212 4.36 8.01 2.03
C GLN A 212 3.07 7.19 1.85
N GLN A 213 1.91 7.76 2.19
CA GLN A 213 0.62 7.09 2.03
C GLN A 213 0.25 6.84 0.56
N GLU A 214 0.67 7.71 -0.35
CA GLU A 214 0.48 7.55 -1.80
C GLU A 214 1.33 6.40 -2.34
N LYS A 215 2.62 6.35 -1.95
CA LYS A 215 3.50 5.21 -2.25
C LYS A 215 2.87 3.89 -1.81
N ASN A 216 2.35 3.88 -0.58
CA ASN A 216 1.66 2.72 -0.03
C ASN A 216 0.43 2.35 -0.85
N LEU A 217 -0.36 3.33 -1.27
CA LEU A 217 -1.53 3.14 -2.10
C LEU A 217 -1.20 2.50 -3.46
N LEU A 218 -0.05 2.79 -4.06
CA LEU A 218 0.37 2.14 -5.32
C LEU A 218 0.47 0.62 -5.15
N VAL A 219 1.12 0.19 -4.06
CA VAL A 219 1.22 -1.23 -3.69
C VAL A 219 -0.19 -1.80 -3.48
N LEU A 220 -1.03 -1.14 -2.70
CA LEU A 220 -2.39 -1.61 -2.43
C LEU A 220 -3.28 -1.70 -3.68
N ARG A 221 -3.09 -0.82 -4.66
CA ARG A 221 -3.80 -0.88 -5.96
C ARG A 221 -3.37 -2.09 -6.76
N GLU A 222 -2.07 -2.37 -6.79
CA GLU A 222 -1.54 -3.54 -7.50
C GLU A 222 -2.00 -4.85 -6.86
N LEU A 223 -2.01 -4.90 -5.53
CA LEU A 223 -2.62 -6.00 -4.77
C LEU A 223 -4.10 -6.19 -5.11
N ALA A 224 -4.86 -5.10 -5.23
CA ALA A 224 -6.27 -5.16 -5.61
C ALA A 224 -6.47 -5.59 -7.07
N ARG A 225 -5.52 -5.32 -7.98
CA ARG A 225 -5.53 -5.77 -9.38
C ARG A 225 -5.28 -7.27 -9.49
N LEU A 226 -4.32 -7.80 -8.74
CA LEU A 226 -4.01 -9.24 -8.71
C LEU A 226 -5.15 -10.09 -8.11
N ARG A 227 -6.09 -9.44 -7.42
CA ARG A 227 -7.30 -10.03 -6.87
C ARG A 227 -8.37 -10.31 -7.94
N ASN A 228 -8.02 -11.03 -9.00
CA ASN A 228 -8.99 -11.52 -9.97
C ASN A 228 -9.84 -12.62 -9.31
N ASN A 229 -11.10 -12.28 -8.99
CA ASN A 229 -12.17 -13.17 -8.51
C ASN A 229 -12.03 -13.70 -7.05
N TYR A 230 -12.69 -12.98 -6.13
CA TYR A 230 -13.24 -13.45 -4.84
C TYR A 230 -12.33 -13.96 -3.71
N SER A 231 -11.01 -14.07 -3.86
CA SER A 231 -10.12 -14.47 -2.75
C SER A 231 -9.45 -13.27 -2.06
N MET A 232 -9.18 -13.36 -0.74
CA MET A 232 -8.27 -12.43 -0.07
C MET A 232 -6.86 -12.54 -0.68
N PHE A 233 -6.15 -11.42 -0.71
CA PHE A 233 -4.72 -11.41 -1.06
C PHE A 233 -3.92 -12.23 -0.02
N ALA A 234 -2.93 -12.98 -0.47
CA ALA A 234 -2.06 -13.76 0.40
C ALA A 234 -0.88 -12.91 0.88
N PRO A 235 -0.71 -12.65 2.20
CA PRO A 235 0.29 -11.74 2.76
C PRO A 235 1.73 -11.92 2.23
N TYR A 236 2.15 -13.18 2.00
CA TYR A 236 3.49 -13.49 1.49
C TYR A 236 3.77 -12.98 0.07
N LYS A 237 2.74 -12.66 -0.72
CA LYS A 237 2.91 -12.08 -2.05
C LYS A 237 3.23 -10.58 -2.00
N LEU A 238 3.30 -9.97 -0.81
CA LEU A 238 3.45 -8.51 -0.70
C LEU A 238 4.83 -8.09 -1.20
N ASP A 239 5.82 -8.96 -0.97
CA ASP A 239 7.18 -8.81 -1.47
C ASP A 239 7.25 -8.86 -3.01
N GLU A 240 6.56 -9.82 -3.64
CA GLU A 240 6.41 -9.88 -5.10
C GLU A 240 5.82 -8.58 -5.66
N VAL A 241 4.78 -8.04 -5.01
CA VAL A 241 4.16 -6.79 -5.46
C VAL A 241 5.05 -5.57 -5.21
N LEU A 242 5.83 -5.56 -4.13
CA LEU A 242 6.83 -4.51 -3.92
C LEU A 242 7.86 -4.50 -5.05
N LEU A 243 8.35 -5.67 -5.45
CA LEU A 243 9.26 -5.82 -6.58
C LEU A 243 8.59 -5.42 -7.90
N ASP A 244 7.32 -5.77 -8.14
CA ASP A 244 6.61 -5.36 -9.34
C ASP A 244 6.40 -3.83 -9.42
N VAL A 245 6.14 -3.18 -8.28
CA VAL A 245 5.88 -1.73 -8.23
C VAL A 245 7.18 -0.92 -8.29
N TYR A 246 8.23 -1.35 -7.57
CA TYR A 246 9.45 -0.59 -7.36
C TYR A 246 10.70 -1.14 -8.09
N GLY A 247 10.71 -2.41 -8.49
CA GLY A 247 11.88 -3.08 -9.08
C GLY A 247 13.10 -2.98 -8.17
N ASP A 248 14.24 -2.61 -8.75
CA ASP A 248 15.52 -2.40 -8.05
C ASP A 248 15.50 -1.27 -7.00
N ARG A 249 14.39 -0.54 -6.87
CA ARG A 249 14.22 0.59 -5.95
C ARG A 249 13.30 0.27 -4.79
N ILE A 250 13.26 -1.00 -4.36
CA ILE A 250 12.45 -1.41 -3.21
C ILE A 250 12.74 -0.57 -1.94
N ASP A 251 13.95 -0.04 -1.80
CA ASP A 251 14.32 0.91 -0.74
C ASP A 251 13.45 2.18 -0.70
N GLN A 252 12.86 2.57 -1.84
CA GLN A 252 11.96 3.72 -1.94
C GLN A 252 10.54 3.44 -1.42
N ALA A 253 10.18 2.16 -1.22
CA ALA A 253 8.96 1.77 -0.54
C ALA A 253 9.01 2.23 0.93
N SER A 254 7.84 2.42 1.54
CA SER A 254 7.80 2.81 2.94
C SER A 254 8.30 1.67 3.84
N ASP A 255 8.96 2.04 4.94
CA ASP A 255 9.45 1.07 5.93
C ASP A 255 8.31 0.18 6.45
N ASP A 256 7.14 0.76 6.71
CA ASP A 256 5.96 0.01 7.14
C ASP A 256 5.53 -1.08 6.15
N ILE A 257 5.56 -0.81 4.84
CA ILE A 257 5.20 -1.85 3.86
C ILE A 257 6.31 -2.90 3.74
N LYS A 258 7.59 -2.51 3.79
CA LYS A 258 8.71 -3.46 3.77
C LYS A 258 8.64 -4.40 4.98
N ASP A 259 8.40 -3.84 6.17
CA ASP A 259 8.20 -4.61 7.40
C ASP A 259 6.99 -5.55 7.30
N LEU A 260 5.87 -5.07 6.75
CA LEU A 260 4.69 -5.92 6.53
C LEU A 260 4.97 -7.01 5.49
N ALA A 261 5.77 -6.76 4.45
CA ALA A 261 6.14 -7.78 3.47
C ALA A 261 6.99 -8.88 4.11
N GLU A 262 7.98 -8.49 4.93
CA GLU A 262 8.82 -9.40 5.70
C GLU A 262 7.99 -10.21 6.72
N ILE A 263 7.06 -9.56 7.43
CA ILE A 263 6.12 -10.24 8.33
C ILE A 263 5.26 -11.24 7.56
N GLY A 264 4.73 -10.84 6.40
CA GLY A 264 3.84 -11.66 5.58
C GLY A 264 4.54 -12.92 5.04
N THR A 265 5.78 -12.78 4.59
CA THR A 265 6.60 -13.89 4.11
C THR A 265 7.06 -14.79 5.26
N THR A 266 7.55 -14.21 6.35
CA THR A 266 8.10 -14.97 7.48
C THR A 266 7.03 -15.75 8.25
N PHE A 267 5.88 -15.13 8.57
CA PHE A 267 4.90 -15.70 9.50
C PHE A 267 3.60 -16.18 8.84
N LEU A 268 3.27 -15.69 7.65
CA LEU A 268 1.97 -15.91 7.01
C LEU A 268 2.08 -16.62 5.65
N GLN A 269 3.27 -17.11 5.29
CA GLN A 269 3.45 -18.06 4.20
C GLN A 269 2.86 -19.40 4.64
N GLY A 270 1.83 -19.87 3.91
CA GLY A 270 1.28 -21.20 4.17
C GLY A 270 2.35 -22.25 3.92
N THR A 271 2.59 -23.16 4.88
CA THR A 271 3.53 -24.26 4.70
C THR A 271 3.22 -25.05 3.43
N PRO A 272 4.19 -25.35 2.55
CA PRO A 272 3.96 -26.22 1.40
C PRO A 272 3.61 -27.63 1.89
N ARG A 273 2.32 -27.98 1.91
CA ARG A 273 1.88 -29.36 2.13
C ARG A 273 2.19 -30.16 0.88
N SER A 274 3.19 -31.04 0.95
CA SER A 274 3.39 -32.09 -0.06
C SER A 274 2.10 -32.94 -0.12
N GLY A 275 1.28 -32.72 -1.13
CA GLY A 275 0.11 -33.56 -1.43
C GLY A 275 -1.28 -32.92 -1.25
N GLU A 276 -1.42 -31.68 -0.78
CA GLU A 276 -2.72 -31.02 -0.64
C GLU A 276 -2.72 -29.63 -1.28
N SER A 277 -3.12 -29.57 -2.55
CA SER A 277 -3.65 -28.34 -3.12
C SER A 277 -5.01 -28.04 -2.46
N PHE A 278 -5.31 -26.76 -2.22
CA PHE A 278 -6.61 -26.22 -1.79
C PHE A 278 -7.03 -26.36 -0.31
N LEU A 279 -6.55 -25.45 0.55
CA LEU A 279 -7.37 -24.98 1.71
C LEU A 279 -7.60 -23.45 1.69
N ILE A 280 -6.67 -22.65 1.18
CA ILE A 280 -6.86 -21.20 1.01
C ILE A 280 -8.09 -20.84 0.13
N PRO A 281 -8.42 -21.59 -0.96
CA PRO A 281 -9.59 -21.26 -1.77
C PRO A 281 -10.93 -21.70 -1.13
N LEU A 282 -10.93 -22.72 -0.28
CA LEU A 282 -12.14 -23.29 0.31
C LEU A 282 -12.65 -22.47 1.51
N PHE A 283 -11.76 -21.78 2.22
CA PHE A 283 -12.14 -20.89 3.33
C PHE A 283 -12.59 -19.49 2.86
N ASN A 284 -12.08 -19.02 1.72
CA ASN A 284 -12.54 -17.77 1.12
C ASN A 284 -14.04 -17.84 0.74
N SER A 285 -14.55 -18.97 0.25
CA SER A 285 -15.97 -19.10 -0.11
C SER A 285 -16.90 -19.09 1.12
N LEU A 286 -16.49 -19.64 2.27
CA LEU A 286 -17.30 -19.71 3.49
C LEU A 286 -17.36 -18.38 4.25
N ALA A 287 -16.25 -17.65 4.35
CA ALA A 287 -16.25 -16.32 4.98
C ALA A 287 -17.13 -15.31 4.21
N TRP A 288 -17.15 -15.42 2.87
CA TRP A 288 -18.03 -14.61 2.02
C TRP A 288 -19.50 -15.03 2.09
N MET A 289 -19.82 -16.32 2.26
CA MET A 289 -21.21 -16.73 2.52
C MET A 289 -21.75 -16.09 3.80
N ALA A 290 -20.95 -16.00 4.87
CA ALA A 290 -21.36 -15.33 6.11
C ALA A 290 -21.59 -13.81 5.93
N VAL A 291 -20.73 -13.13 5.16
CA VAL A 291 -20.89 -11.69 4.88
C VAL A 291 -22.06 -11.42 3.92
N ALA A 292 -22.25 -12.24 2.88
CA ALA A 292 -23.36 -12.12 1.93
C ALA A 292 -24.71 -12.45 2.58
N LEU A 293 -24.76 -13.43 3.49
CA LEU A 293 -25.94 -13.71 4.32
C LEU A 293 -26.22 -12.56 5.29
N GLY A 294 -25.19 -11.99 5.92
CA GLY A 294 -25.32 -10.80 6.78
C GLY A 294 -25.87 -9.59 6.02
N HIS A 295 -25.36 -9.30 4.82
CA HIS A 295 -25.84 -8.18 3.99
C HIS A 295 -27.28 -8.40 3.50
N ARG A 296 -27.67 -9.64 3.17
CA ARG A 296 -29.06 -9.96 2.81
C ARG A 296 -30.01 -9.82 4.00
N LEU A 297 -29.61 -10.25 5.20
CA LEU A 297 -30.43 -10.11 6.42
C LEU A 297 -30.64 -8.64 6.80
N VAL A 298 -29.60 -7.80 6.71
CA VAL A 298 -29.71 -6.36 6.97
C VAL A 298 -30.62 -5.68 5.95
N THR A 299 -30.57 -6.09 4.68
CA THR A 299 -31.45 -5.54 3.63
C THR A 299 -32.90 -5.98 3.81
N TYR A 300 -33.13 -7.23 4.24
CA TYR A 300 -34.47 -7.77 4.49
C TYR A 300 -35.15 -7.14 5.73
N CYS A 301 -34.39 -6.88 6.80
CA CYS A 301 -34.91 -6.15 7.97
C CYS A 301 -35.24 -4.68 7.63
N ARG A 302 -34.53 -4.06 6.68
CA ARG A 302 -34.76 -2.66 6.29
C ARG A 302 -35.97 -2.48 5.37
N THR A 303 -36.34 -3.50 4.60
CA THR A 303 -37.55 -3.49 3.76
C THR A 303 -38.80 -3.96 4.52
N ALA A 304 -38.65 -4.86 5.49
CA ALA A 304 -39.76 -5.34 6.32
C ALA A 304 -40.26 -4.32 7.36
N LEU A 305 -39.47 -3.29 7.68
CA LEU A 305 -39.80 -2.24 8.66
C LEU A 305 -40.14 -0.88 8.03
N LYS A 306 -40.69 -0.85 6.80
CA LYS A 306 -41.40 0.36 6.34
C LYS A 306 -42.80 0.37 6.96
N PRO A 307 -43.11 1.24 7.94
CA PRO A 307 -44.48 1.41 8.41
C PRO A 307 -45.33 1.95 7.26
N GLY A 308 -46.45 1.28 6.99
CA GLY A 308 -47.42 1.70 5.99
C GLY A 308 -48.01 3.05 6.38
N SER A 309 -47.47 4.13 5.81
CA SER A 309 -48.04 5.45 5.89
C SER A 309 -49.00 5.67 4.72
N GLU A 310 -50.24 6.01 5.09
CA GLU A 310 -51.23 6.78 4.32
C GLU A 310 -52.07 6.03 3.27
N ARG A 311 -53.16 5.41 3.76
CA ARG A 311 -54.45 5.52 3.05
C ARG A 311 -55.06 6.89 3.38
N LYS A 312 -55.25 7.73 2.36
CA LYS A 312 -56.19 8.86 2.41
C LYS A 312 -57.14 8.78 1.21
N ARG A 313 -58.42 8.77 1.57
CA ARG A 313 -59.67 8.98 0.83
C ARG A 313 -60.11 7.88 -0.13
#